data_AF-A0A918XE75-F1
#
_entry.id   AF-A0A918XE75-F1
#
_cell.length_a   1.000
_cell.length_b   1.000
_cell.length_c   1.000
_cell.angle_alpha   90.00
_cell.angle_beta   90.00
_cell.angle_gamma   90.00
#
_symmetry.space_group_name_H-M   'P 1'
#
loop_
_entity.id
_entity.type
_entity.pdbx_description
1 polymer ?
#
loop_
_entity_poly.entity_id
_entity_poly.type
_entity_poly.pdbx_seq_one_letter_code
_entity_poly.pdbx_strand_id
1 'polypeptide(L)' 'MSLQEASRQLEAAIHDARVSFDCILLDEVDRAHTNAITARAAIDAAEHALNVELERRAAEKGSEDGPGGRSESGSES' A
#
# COMPACT_ATOMS: atom_id res chain seq x y z
N MET A 1 -2.54 -6.71 4.70
CA MET A 1 -2.90 -5.28 4.75
C MET A 1 -3.86 -4.97 3.61
N SER A 2 -4.73 -3.97 3.75
CA SER A 2 -5.73 -3.62 2.72
C SER A 2 -5.51 -2.22 2.15
N LEU A 3 -6.16 -1.91 1.02
CA LEU A 3 -6.15 -0.56 0.45
C LEU A 3 -6.71 0.51 1.41
N GLN A 4 -7.66 0.16 2.27
CA GLN A 4 -8.14 1.08 3.29
C GLN A 4 -7.04 1.42 4.30
N GLU A 5 -6.15 0.48 4.59
CA GLU A 5 -5.02 0.72 5.46
C GLU A 5 -4.00 1.65 4.79
N ALA A 6 -3.71 1.45 3.49
CA ALA A 6 -2.88 2.39 2.74
C ALA A 6 -3.45 3.82 2.80
N SER A 7 -4.77 4.00 2.63
CA SER A 7 -5.43 5.31 2.73
C SER A 7 -5.25 5.93 4.11
N ARG A 8 -5.51 5.17 5.18
CA ARG A 8 -5.36 5.64 6.56
C ARG A 8 -3.94 6.08 6.88
N GLN A 9 -2.95 5.29 6.45
CA GLN A 9 -1.54 5.61 6.67
C GLN A 9 -1.12 6.86 5.89
N LEU A 10 -1.59 7.05 4.65
CA LEU A 10 -1.33 8.27 3.88
C LEU A 10 -1.96 9.51 4.51
N GLU A 11 -3.18 9.40 5.05
CA GLU A 11 -3.82 10.51 5.79
C GLU A 11 -3.02 10.90 7.04
N ALA A 12 -2.56 9.91 7.82
CA ALA A 12 -1.67 10.14 8.96
C ALA A 12 -0.34 10.79 8.54
N ALA A 13 0.29 10.30 7.46
CA ALA A 13 1.52 10.87 6.93
C ALA A 13 1.35 12.35 6.53
N ILE A 14 0.24 12.71 5.88
CA ILE A 14 -0.07 14.10 5.52
C ILE A 14 -0.25 14.96 6.76
N HIS A 15 -0.95 14.44 7.78
CA HIS A 15 -1.13 15.14 9.04
C HIS A 15 0.22 15.44 9.70
N ASP A 16 1.06 14.42 9.87
CA ASP A 16 2.34 14.55 10.57
C ASP A 16 3.32 15.43 9.78
N ALA A 17 3.30 15.36 8.44
CA ALA A 17 4.08 16.26 7.61
C ALA A 17 3.66 17.73 7.81
N ARG A 18 2.36 18.02 7.91
CA ARG A 18 1.87 19.39 8.19
C ARG A 18 2.30 19.86 9.57
N VAL A 19 2.13 19.04 10.61
CA VAL A 19 2.59 19.36 11.97
C VAL A 19 4.10 19.61 11.98
N SER A 20 4.88 18.82 11.24
CA SER A 20 6.32 19.04 11.12
C SER A 20 6.66 20.40 10.52
N PHE A 21 5.95 20.85 9.49
CA PHE A 21 6.15 22.19 8.91
C PHE A 21 5.78 23.29 9.89
N ASP A 22 4.65 23.15 10.59
CA ASP A 22 4.22 24.14 11.57
C ASP A 22 5.22 24.26 12.73
N CYS A 23 5.76 23.14 13.23
CA CYS A 23 6.81 23.15 14.26
C CYS A 23 8.09 23.87 13.81
N ILE A 24 8.47 23.79 12.53
CA ILE A 24 9.63 24.54 12.00
C ILE A 24 9.39 26.05 12.11
N LEU A 25 8.17 26.52 11.82
CA LEU A 25 7.83 27.94 11.92
C LEU A 25 7.81 28.46 13.37
N LEU A 26 7.66 27.54 14.34
CA LEU A 26 7.67 27.83 15.78
C LEU A 26 9.04 27.62 16.43
N ASP A 27 10.10 27.31 15.65
CA ASP A 27 11.44 26.96 16.14
C ASP A 27 11.46 25.71 17.05
N GLU A 28 10.47 24.82 16.90
CA GLU A 28 10.35 23.57 17.67
C GLU A 28 10.99 22.38 16.91
N VAL A 29 12.31 22.46 16.67
CA VAL A 29 13.02 21.54 15.77
C VAL A 29 12.92 20.07 16.18
N ASP A 30 12.99 19.76 17.48
CA ASP A 30 12.89 18.37 17.98
C ASP A 30 11.50 17.76 17.69
N ARG A 31 10.45 18.58 17.83
CA ARG A 31 9.07 18.17 17.52
C ARG A 31 8.88 18.02 16.02
N ALA A 32 9.43 18.93 15.22
CA ALA A 32 9.42 18.80 13.76
C ALA A 32 10.07 17.48 13.32
N HIS A 33 11.29 17.20 13.80
CA HIS A 33 12.01 15.97 13.47
C HIS A 33 11.23 14.71 13.85
N THR A 34 10.59 14.69 15.02
CA THR A 34 9.77 13.56 15.45
C THR A 34 8.60 13.32 14.50
N ASN A 35 7.85 14.37 14.13
CA ASN A 35 6.72 14.24 13.21
C ASN A 35 7.17 13.85 11.79
N ALA A 36 8.34 14.34 11.34
CA ALA A 36 8.92 13.92 10.06
C ALA A 36 9.26 12.41 10.04
N ILE A 37 9.77 11.86 11.15
CA ILE A 37 10.02 10.41 11.27
C ILE A 37 8.70 9.63 11.24
N THR A 38 7.68 10.06 11.98
CA THR A 38 6.37 9.39 12.00
C THR A 38 5.71 9.42 10.62
N ALA A 39 5.76 10.55 9.93
CA ALA A 39 5.25 10.69 8.57
C ALA A 39 5.92 9.69 7.61
N ARG A 40 7.25 9.53 7.72
CA ARG A 40 7.99 8.55 6.91
C ARG A 40 7.57 7.12 7.22
N ALA A 41 7.45 6.77 8.50
CA ALA A 41 7.01 5.43 8.90
C ALA A 41 5.60 5.10 8.36
N ALA A 42 4.68 6.07 8.37
CA ALA A 42 3.36 5.91 7.80
C ALA A 42 3.40 5.75 6.26
N ILE A 43 4.28 6.48 5.56
CA ILE A 43 4.51 6.30 4.12
C ILE A 43 5.02 4.88 3.83
N ASP A 44 6.01 4.40 4.58
CA ASP A 44 6.56 3.05 4.39
C ASP A 44 5.48 1.97 4.61
N ALA A 45 4.60 2.15 5.59
CA ALA A 45 3.46 1.27 5.83
C ALA A 45 2.42 1.31 4.69
N ALA A 46 2.12 2.49 4.16
CA ALA A 46 1.23 2.65 3.02
C ALA A 46 1.79 2.00 1.76
N GLU A 47 3.07 2.20 1.47
CA GLU A 47 3.77 1.57 0.35
C GLU A 47 3.70 0.04 0.46
N HIS A 48 3.97 -0.51 1.63
CA HIS A 48 3.87 -1.94 1.86
C HIS A 48 2.45 -2.48 1.60
N ALA A 49 1.42 -1.79 2.09
CA ALA A 49 0.03 -2.16 1.84
C ALA A 49 -0.34 -2.13 0.35
N LEU A 50 0.19 -1.16 -0.41
CA LEU A 50 -0.01 -1.07 -1.85
C LEU A 50 0.70 -2.22 -2.58
N ASN A 51 1.95 -2.53 -2.21
CA ASN A 51 2.71 -3.61 -2.83
C ASN A 51 2.02 -4.97 -2.64
N VAL A 52 1.52 -5.26 -1.43
CA VAL A 52 0.73 -6.48 -1.16
C VAL A 52 -0.50 -6.58 -2.07
N GLU A 53 -1.21 -5.47 -2.29
CA GLU A 53 -2.38 -5.45 -3.16
C GLU A 53 -2.00 -5.62 -4.65
N LEU A 54 -0.89 -5.02 -5.09
CA LEU A 54 -0.38 -5.20 -6.45
C LEU A 54 0.00 -6.66 -6.71
N GLU A 55 0.69 -7.30 -5.78
CA GLU A 55 1.06 -8.72 -5.83
C GLU A 55 -0.19 -9.61 -5.89
N ARG A 56 -1.19 -9.33 -5.05
CA ARG A 56 -2.48 -10.06 -5.06
C ARG A 56 -3.14 -10.00 -6.44
N ARG A 57 -3.24 -8.80 -7.03
CA ARG A 57 -3.84 -8.61 -8.36
C ARG A 57 -3.04 -9.28 -9.47
N ALA A 58 -1.72 -9.33 -9.35
CA ALA A 58 -0.86 -10.01 -10.32
C ALA A 58 -1.08 -11.53 -10.26
N ALA A 59 -1.19 -12.10 -9.06
CA ALA A 59 -1.49 -13.52 -8.88
C ALA A 59 -2.85 -13.91 -9.48
N GLU A 60 -3.88 -13.07 -9.30
CA GLU A 60 -5.23 -13.31 -9.85
C GLU A 60 -5.23 -13.36 -11.39
N LYS A 61 -4.53 -12.42 -12.03
CA LYS A 61 -4.37 -12.42 -13.50
C LYS A 61 -3.60 -13.64 -14.02
N GLY A 62 -2.60 -14.11 -13.28
CA GLY A 62 -1.83 -15.29 -13.65
C GLY A 62 -2.61 -16.60 -13.55
N SER A 63 -3.64 -16.65 -12.70
CA SER A 63 -4.54 -17.81 -12.57
C SER A 63 -5.65 -17.88 -13.63
N GLU A 64 -6.00 -16.77 -14.29
CA GLU A 64 -7.00 -16.75 -15.36
C GLU A 64 -6.48 -17.27 -16.72
N ASP A 65 -5.15 -17.29 -16.92
CA ASP A 65 -4.48 -17.74 -18.15
C ASP A 65 -3.95 -19.20 -18.10
N GLY A 66 -4.36 -19.99 -17.10
CA GLY A 66 -3.97 -21.40 -16.95
C GLY A 66 -4.58 -22.32 -18.03
N PRO A 67 -3.84 -23.32 -18.57
CA PRO A 67 -4.31 -24.15 -19.68
C PRO A 67 -5.32 -25.19 -19.18
N GLY A 68 -6.60 -24.81 -19.07
CA GLY A 68 -7.71 -25.66 -18.65
C GLY A 68 -8.74 -25.98 -19.74
N GLY A 69 -8.48 -25.62 -20.99
CA GLY A 69 -9.42 -25.77 -22.11
C GLY A 69 -9.02 -26.85 -23.12
N ARG A 70 -8.69 -28.07 -22.69
CA ARG A 70 -8.61 -29.20 -23.64
C ARG A 70 -8.81 -30.57 -22.98
N SER A 71 -9.58 -31.40 -23.69
CA SER A 71 -9.98 -32.80 -23.41
C SER A 71 -11.28 -32.89 -22.60
N GLU A 72 -12.36 -33.50 -23.08
CA GLU A 72 -12.40 -34.81 -23.76
C GLU A 72 -13.28 -34.82 -25.02
N SER A 73 -12.67 -35.23 -26.13
CA SER A 73 -13.35 -35.94 -27.21
C SER A 73 -13.29 -37.44 -26.89
N GLY A 74 -14.43 -38.07 -26.66
CA GLY A 74 -14.59 -39.54 -26.60
C GLY A 74 -16.06 -39.83 -26.79
N SER A 75 -16.50 -40.08 -28.03
CA SER A 75 -16.80 -41.44 -28.52
C SER A 75 -17.99 -42.07 -27.80
N GLU A 76 -19.18 -42.00 -28.40
CA GLU A 76 -20.13 -43.11 -28.33
C GLU A 76 -20.85 -43.25 -29.67
N SER A 77 -20.94 -44.51 -30.09
CA SER A 77 -21.25 -45.04 -31.43
C SER A 77 -22.73 -45.01 -31.81
#